data_AF-A0A5C7HNW8-F1
#
_entry.id   AF-A0A5C7HNW8-F1
#
_cell.length_a   1.000
_cell.length_b   1.000
_cell.length_c   1.000
_cell.angle_alpha   90.00
_cell.angle_beta   90.00
_cell.angle_gamma   90.00
#
_symmetry.space_group_name_H-M   'P 1'
#
loop_
_entity.id
_entity.type
_entity.pdbx_description
1 polymer ?
#
loop_
_entity_poly.entity_id
_entity_poly.type
_entity_poly.pdbx_seq_one_letter_code
_entity_poly.pdbx_strand_id
1 'polypeptide(L)'
;MSSVNAPHKVHLVSLKLLGDAHWNNGSVRLTRDLPVPNSGAGKVLYSKPVRFRQPETHAPASFTTFFSFSVINLNPSSIGGGLAFVISPDDDTVGSAGGSLGLLDEGGLAMGFVAVEFDTLMDVEFKDINGNHVGLDLNSMVSSQVGDLDAINIDLKSGDTVNSWIEYDALSRVFNISVSYSNLRPKEPTLSYSLDLDQYVNDFMYVGFSGSTQGSTEIHNIEWWSFSSSIESNSASGSPSSSWPPPPPSPPPPPPTILMNPTANTVQLPPPSLAPSGSSTTQRSSKSSSCHNQLCKQGPGAVAGVVTASAFFLAIFAVVLIWIFTKRFKHVKKSESFASEVIKTPKEFSNFGKAGGNGTTTTTTTNSNLVEWVWSLHRDGRLLTAADSRLEEQFDESEMRRVLLVGLACSNPDPLARPTMRCVVQMLVGEAEVPIVPRTKPCMTFSTSHLLLSLQDSVSDCNGMITISTSSSENDFIGDDLV
;
A
#
# COMPACT_ATOMS: atom_id res chain seq x y z
N MET A 1 21.88 -8.69 35.93
CA MET A 1 22.39 -7.37 35.51
C MET A 1 22.71 -7.42 34.02
N SER A 2 21.79 -6.92 33.21
CA SER A 2 22.04 -6.61 31.79
C SER A 2 21.42 -5.23 31.57
N SER A 3 22.17 -4.19 31.93
CA SER A 3 21.86 -2.83 31.54
C SER A 3 22.44 -2.62 30.15
N VAL A 4 21.57 -2.37 29.17
CA VAL A 4 21.96 -1.82 27.87
C VAL A 4 21.24 -0.48 27.75
N ASN A 5 21.86 0.56 28.30
CA ASN A 5 21.58 1.94 27.92
C ASN A 5 22.29 2.21 26.59
N ALA A 6 21.58 2.03 25.50
CA ALA A 6 21.86 2.71 24.25
C ALA A 6 20.52 2.96 23.56
N PRO A 7 20.23 4.18 23.07
CA PRO A 7 19.09 4.39 22.19
C PRO A 7 19.37 3.58 20.94
N HIS A 8 18.73 2.43 20.79
CA HIS A 8 18.84 1.64 19.57
C HIS A 8 18.21 2.48 18.45
N LYS A 9 19.06 3.20 17.74
CA LYS A 9 18.78 3.73 16.41
C LYS A 9 18.39 2.50 15.59
N VAL A 10 17.10 2.38 15.26
CA VAL A 10 16.56 1.30 14.44
C VAL A 10 17.31 1.34 13.10
N HIS A 11 18.26 0.43 12.90
CA HIS A 11 18.88 0.24 11.60
C HIS A 11 17.84 -0.39 10.66
N LEU A 12 17.75 0.04 9.40
CA LEU A 12 16.83 -0.52 8.38
C LEU A 12 16.84 -2.06 8.29
N VAL A 13 17.89 -2.71 8.80
CA VAL A 13 18.09 -4.17 8.87
C VAL A 13 17.16 -4.87 9.88
N SER A 14 16.40 -4.14 10.70
CA SER A 14 15.57 -4.75 11.76
C SER A 14 14.06 -4.76 11.49
N LEU A 15 13.60 -4.43 10.28
CA LEU A 15 12.17 -4.52 9.90
C LEU A 15 11.93 -5.67 8.92
N LYS A 16 10.82 -6.39 9.12
CA LYS A 16 10.32 -7.45 8.24
C LYS A 16 9.06 -6.92 7.54
N LEU A 17 9.10 -6.86 6.21
CA LEU A 17 7.98 -6.39 5.39
C LEU A 17 7.30 -7.61 4.75
N LEU A 18 5.98 -7.65 4.82
CA LEU A 18 5.14 -8.74 4.34
C LEU A 18 4.02 -8.19 3.45
N GLY A 19 3.52 -9.04 2.54
CA GLY A 19 2.42 -8.67 1.65
C GLY A 19 2.80 -7.51 0.74
N ASP A 20 1.95 -6.49 0.71
CA ASP A 20 2.13 -5.30 -0.12
C ASP A 20 3.09 -4.26 0.46
N ALA A 21 3.59 -4.48 1.68
CA ALA A 21 4.45 -3.51 2.35
C ALA A 21 5.81 -3.39 1.66
N HIS A 22 6.25 -2.16 1.40
CA HIS A 22 7.53 -1.88 0.73
C HIS A 22 8.14 -0.54 1.19
N TRP A 23 9.45 -0.40 0.98
CA TRP A 23 10.15 0.87 1.22
C TRP A 23 9.86 1.86 0.11
N ASN A 24 9.65 3.13 0.48
CA ASN A 24 9.52 4.22 -0.47
C ASN A 24 10.16 5.49 0.11
N ASN A 25 11.24 5.98 -0.50
CA ASN A 25 11.88 7.26 -0.18
C ASN A 25 12.14 7.51 1.33
N GLY A 26 12.60 6.50 2.06
CA GLY A 26 12.91 6.60 3.49
C GLY A 26 11.72 6.36 4.44
N SER A 27 10.51 6.15 3.91
CA SER A 27 9.33 5.70 4.66
C SER A 27 8.94 4.27 4.26
N VAL A 28 8.02 3.67 5.02
CA VAL A 28 7.43 2.36 4.70
C VAL A 28 5.98 2.56 4.25
N ARG A 29 5.62 2.04 3.09
CA ARG A 29 4.23 1.96 2.64
C ARG A 29 3.68 0.59 2.95
N LEU A 30 2.49 0.51 3.54
CA LEU A 30 1.82 -0.76 3.87
C LEU A 30 1.03 -1.31 2.68
N THR A 31 0.57 -0.43 1.79
CA THR A 31 -0.22 -0.76 0.60
C THR A 31 0.48 -0.31 -0.68
N ARG A 32 0.06 -0.85 -1.83
CA ARG A 32 0.66 -0.54 -3.15
C ARG A 32 0.22 0.82 -3.68
N ASP A 33 1.07 1.42 -4.50
CA ASP A 33 0.84 2.71 -5.16
C ASP A 33 0.04 2.57 -6.46
N LEU A 34 -1.18 2.05 -6.37
CA LEU A 34 -1.99 1.79 -7.56
C LEU A 34 -2.94 2.96 -7.86
N PRO A 35 -2.97 3.49 -9.09
CA PRO A 35 -3.90 4.55 -9.47
C PRO A 35 -5.33 4.02 -9.74
N VAL A 36 -5.52 2.71 -9.62
CA VAL A 36 -6.80 2.02 -9.80
C VAL A 36 -7.18 1.30 -8.52
N PRO A 37 -8.46 1.32 -8.12
CA PRO A 37 -8.90 0.68 -6.90
C PRO A 37 -8.51 -0.79 -6.81
N ASN A 38 -7.95 -1.21 -5.68
CA ASN A 38 -7.62 -2.60 -5.38
C ASN A 38 -7.96 -2.97 -3.93
N SER A 39 -7.95 -4.27 -3.64
CA SER A 39 -7.89 -4.76 -2.27
C SER A 39 -6.59 -5.52 -2.08
N GLY A 40 -5.72 -5.00 -1.22
CA GLY A 40 -4.45 -5.59 -0.85
C GLY A 40 -4.16 -5.33 0.62
N ALA A 41 -3.22 -6.09 1.19
CA ALA A 41 -2.79 -5.94 2.56
C ALA A 41 -1.27 -6.07 2.65
N GLY A 42 -0.68 -5.32 3.57
CA GLY A 42 0.73 -5.42 3.89
C GLY A 42 0.98 -5.14 5.36
N LYS A 43 2.08 -5.70 5.85
CA LYS A 43 2.48 -5.61 7.25
C LYS A 43 3.96 -5.30 7.33
N VAL A 44 4.35 -4.45 8.27
CA VAL A 44 5.76 -4.21 8.63
C VAL A 44 5.92 -4.48 10.11
N LEU A 45 6.86 -5.35 10.48
CA LEU A 45 7.09 -5.75 11.86
C LEU A 45 8.54 -5.51 12.26
N TYR A 46 8.77 -5.21 13.53
CA TYR A 46 10.10 -5.31 14.11
C TYR A 46 10.54 -6.79 14.12
N SER A 47 11.66 -7.08 13.47
CA SER A 47 12.14 -8.44 13.20
C SER A 47 12.45 -9.30 14.43
N LYS A 48 12.56 -8.71 15.61
CA LYS A 48 12.81 -9.44 16.86
C LYS A 48 11.58 -9.40 17.76
N PRO A 49 11.17 -10.54 18.34
CA PRO A 49 10.07 -10.52 19.28
C PRO A 49 10.44 -9.69 20.52
N VAL A 50 9.47 -8.90 20.97
CA VAL A 50 9.51 -8.12 22.21
C VAL A 50 8.90 -8.96 23.32
N ARG A 51 9.52 -8.95 24.50
CA ARG A 51 8.97 -9.62 25.67
C ARG A 51 7.85 -8.77 26.26
N PHE A 52 6.63 -9.31 26.29
CA PHE A 52 5.43 -8.63 26.80
C PHE A 52 5.00 -9.12 28.18
N ARG A 53 5.56 -10.24 28.68
CA ARG A 53 5.32 -10.71 30.05
C ARG A 53 6.60 -10.94 30.85
N GLN A 54 6.49 -10.70 32.15
CA GLN A 54 7.53 -11.04 33.11
C GLN A 54 7.70 -12.56 33.23
N PRO A 55 8.93 -13.10 33.24
CA PRO A 55 9.15 -14.55 33.28
C PRO A 55 8.57 -15.28 34.50
N GLU A 56 8.42 -14.61 35.64
CA GLU A 56 8.04 -15.24 36.91
C GLU A 56 6.58 -15.00 37.28
N THR A 57 6.10 -13.77 37.08
CA THR A 57 4.75 -13.35 37.48
C THR A 57 3.75 -13.40 36.34
N HIS A 58 4.22 -13.58 35.10
CA HIS A 58 3.46 -13.36 33.86
C HIS A 58 2.80 -11.98 33.76
N ALA A 59 3.15 -11.03 34.63
CA ALA A 59 2.60 -9.68 34.57
C ALA A 59 2.96 -9.00 33.24
N PRO A 60 2.05 -8.20 32.65
CA PRO A 60 2.33 -7.53 31.38
C PRO A 60 3.40 -6.44 31.55
N ALA A 61 4.15 -6.19 30.49
CA ALA A 61 5.10 -5.08 30.41
C ALA A 61 4.36 -3.76 30.13
N SER A 62 4.85 -2.66 30.71
CA SER A 62 4.45 -1.32 30.27
C SER A 62 5.11 -1.03 28.92
N PHE A 63 4.44 -0.29 28.05
CA PHE A 63 5.03 0.14 26.78
C PHE A 63 4.55 1.51 26.34
N THR A 64 5.36 2.15 25.53
CA THR A 64 5.02 3.38 24.83
C THR A 64 5.44 3.26 23.37
N THR A 65 4.61 3.77 22.47
CA THR A 65 4.94 3.87 21.05
C THR A 65 4.47 5.21 20.53
N PHE A 66 5.26 5.76 19.62
CA PHE A 66 4.96 7.00 18.91
C PHE A 66 5.28 6.80 17.44
N PHE A 67 4.37 7.21 16.57
CA PHE A 67 4.56 7.14 15.14
C PHE A 67 3.86 8.28 14.41
N SER A 68 4.40 8.58 13.22
CA SER A 68 3.86 9.53 12.27
C SER A 68 3.50 8.78 11.00
N PHE A 69 2.30 9.01 10.48
CA PHE A 69 1.81 8.36 9.28
C PHE A 69 0.94 9.31 8.45
N SER A 70 0.70 8.95 7.19
CA SER A 70 -0.27 9.63 6.33
C SER A 70 -1.07 8.60 5.54
N VAL A 71 -2.34 8.91 5.26
CA VAL A 71 -3.16 8.17 4.31
C VAL A 71 -3.36 9.04 3.08
N ILE A 72 -2.74 8.64 1.99
CA ILE A 72 -2.73 9.39 0.73
C ILE A 72 -3.60 8.66 -0.26
N ASN A 73 -4.44 9.41 -0.97
CA ASN A 73 -5.33 8.83 -1.96
C ASN A 73 -4.98 9.30 -3.36
N LEU A 74 -4.59 8.37 -4.24
CA LEU A 74 -4.26 8.71 -5.62
C LEU A 74 -5.50 9.09 -6.45
N ASN A 75 -6.67 8.59 -6.06
CA ASN A 75 -7.95 8.97 -6.64
C ASN A 75 -8.90 9.48 -5.54
N PRO A 76 -9.16 10.79 -5.44
CA PRO A 76 -9.93 11.38 -4.34
C PRO A 76 -11.35 10.82 -4.15
N SER A 77 -11.95 10.18 -5.16
CA SER A 77 -13.27 9.55 -5.03
C SER A 77 -13.22 8.11 -4.49
N SER A 78 -12.03 7.54 -4.36
CA SER A 78 -11.80 6.23 -3.78
C SER A 78 -11.77 6.32 -2.25
N ILE A 79 -12.29 5.35 -1.50
CA ILE A 79 -12.27 5.41 -0.02
C ILE A 79 -12.05 3.99 0.53
N GLY A 80 -11.29 3.86 1.61
CA GLY A 80 -11.06 2.63 2.38
C GLY A 80 -9.62 2.11 2.30
N GLY A 81 -9.13 1.18 3.10
CA GLY A 81 -9.69 0.65 4.34
C GLY A 81 -9.04 1.36 5.52
N GLY A 82 -7.80 1.00 5.86
CA GLY A 82 -7.11 1.69 6.93
C GLY A 82 -5.77 1.06 7.29
N LEU A 83 -5.24 1.49 8.42
CA LEU A 83 -4.04 0.91 9.01
C LEU A 83 -4.20 0.71 10.51
N ALA A 84 -3.34 -0.10 11.10
CA ALA A 84 -3.29 -0.31 12.52
C ALA A 84 -1.85 -0.44 13.02
N PHE A 85 -1.57 0.08 14.21
CA PHE A 85 -0.45 -0.39 15.01
C PHE A 85 -0.81 -1.75 15.59
N VAL A 86 0.06 -2.75 15.47
CA VAL A 86 -0.25 -4.14 15.83
C VAL A 86 0.75 -4.71 16.83
N ILE A 87 0.23 -5.51 17.75
CA ILE A 87 0.95 -6.43 18.63
C ILE A 87 0.43 -7.84 18.31
N SER A 88 1.28 -8.69 17.71
CA SER A 88 0.88 -9.97 17.12
C SER A 88 1.84 -11.10 17.55
N PRO A 89 1.38 -12.35 17.69
CA PRO A 89 2.20 -13.47 18.14
C PRO A 89 3.11 -14.04 17.05
N ASP A 90 2.81 -13.76 15.77
CA ASP A 90 3.56 -14.22 14.62
C ASP A 90 4.15 -13.05 13.83
N ASP A 91 5.10 -13.37 12.94
CA ASP A 91 5.74 -12.40 12.08
C ASP A 91 5.77 -12.79 10.60
N ASP A 92 5.02 -13.81 10.21
CA ASP A 92 5.05 -14.39 8.87
C ASP A 92 3.68 -14.37 8.16
N THR A 93 2.61 -14.05 8.87
CA THR A 93 1.26 -13.96 8.28
C THR A 93 0.86 -12.54 7.90
N VAL A 94 0.11 -12.47 6.80
CA VAL A 94 -0.64 -11.29 6.38
C VAL A 94 -2.09 -11.72 6.26
N GLY A 95 -2.96 -11.13 7.07
CA GLY A 95 -4.38 -11.43 7.01
C GLY A 95 -5.05 -10.89 5.74
N SER A 96 -6.36 -11.05 5.70
CA SER A 96 -7.23 -10.62 4.61
C SER A 96 -7.16 -9.11 4.40
N ALA A 97 -7.21 -8.70 3.14
CA ALA A 97 -7.38 -7.30 2.75
C ALA A 97 -8.80 -6.78 3.04
N GLY A 98 -9.07 -5.51 2.70
CA GLY A 98 -10.34 -4.86 3.02
C GLY A 98 -10.43 -4.46 4.49
N GLY A 99 -11.64 -4.35 5.04
CA GLY A 99 -11.86 -3.92 6.43
C GLY A 99 -11.27 -4.84 7.50
N SER A 100 -10.75 -6.02 7.14
CA SER A 100 -9.97 -6.85 8.09
C SER A 100 -8.57 -6.29 8.39
N LEU A 101 -8.13 -5.22 7.72
CA LEU A 101 -6.86 -4.51 7.93
C LEU A 101 -5.59 -5.40 7.89
N GLY A 102 -5.65 -6.60 7.31
CA GLY A 102 -4.57 -7.58 7.36
C GLY A 102 -4.39 -8.27 8.73
N LEU A 103 -5.40 -8.19 9.61
CA LEU A 103 -5.40 -8.70 10.99
C LEU A 103 -6.12 -10.06 11.14
N LEU A 104 -7.14 -10.33 10.33
CA LEU A 104 -7.89 -11.59 10.33
C LEU A 104 -7.60 -12.44 9.11
N ASP A 105 -7.40 -13.74 9.29
CA ASP A 105 -7.32 -14.69 8.17
C ASP A 105 -8.67 -14.85 7.47
N GLU A 106 -8.70 -15.46 6.27
CA GLU A 106 -9.92 -15.62 5.47
C GLU A 106 -11.04 -16.40 6.19
N GLY A 107 -10.72 -17.15 7.25
CA GLY A 107 -11.70 -17.84 8.11
C GLY A 107 -12.28 -16.98 9.23
N GLY A 108 -11.90 -15.71 9.35
CA GLY A 108 -12.24 -14.85 10.49
C GLY A 108 -11.56 -15.27 11.81
N LEU A 109 -10.57 -16.17 11.74
CA LEU A 109 -9.80 -16.62 12.88
C LEU A 109 -8.62 -15.67 13.06
N ALA A 110 -8.51 -15.08 14.26
CA ALA A 110 -7.33 -14.37 14.71
C ALA A 110 -6.39 -15.37 15.40
N MET A 111 -5.09 -15.35 15.09
CA MET A 111 -4.06 -16.01 15.92
C MET A 111 -3.85 -15.30 17.28
N GLY A 112 -4.64 -14.27 17.56
CA GLY A 112 -4.55 -13.36 18.69
C GLY A 112 -3.82 -12.08 18.27
N PHE A 113 -4.37 -10.90 18.57
CA PHE A 113 -3.71 -9.62 18.36
C PHE A 113 -4.31 -8.55 19.26
N VAL A 114 -3.49 -7.54 19.56
CA VAL A 114 -3.95 -6.23 20.03
C VAL A 114 -3.60 -5.24 18.94
N ALA A 115 -4.58 -4.47 18.48
CA ALA A 115 -4.36 -3.47 17.46
C ALA A 115 -5.01 -2.14 17.82
N VAL A 116 -4.37 -1.05 17.43
CA VAL A 116 -4.97 0.27 17.42
C VAL A 116 -5.16 0.67 15.97
N GLU A 117 -6.40 0.61 15.49
CA GLU A 117 -6.78 0.88 14.12
C GLU A 117 -7.06 2.37 13.88
N PHE A 118 -6.84 2.80 12.64
CA PHE A 118 -7.16 4.10 12.08
C PHE A 118 -7.92 3.83 10.80
N ASP A 119 -9.24 3.77 10.92
CA ASP A 119 -10.13 3.32 9.86
C ASP A 119 -10.71 4.51 9.08
N THR A 120 -10.67 4.37 7.77
CA THR A 120 -11.12 5.38 6.80
C THR A 120 -12.42 5.00 6.09
N LEU A 121 -12.96 3.80 6.36
CA LEU A 121 -14.24 3.33 5.86
C LEU A 121 -15.16 2.92 7.03
N MET A 122 -16.47 2.96 6.79
CA MET A 122 -17.46 2.47 7.73
C MET A 122 -17.94 1.10 7.25
N ASP A 123 -17.51 0.05 7.91
CA ASP A 123 -17.99 -1.31 7.73
C ASP A 123 -19.10 -1.62 8.75
N VAL A 124 -20.33 -1.76 8.24
CA VAL A 124 -21.50 -2.10 9.06
C VAL A 124 -21.33 -3.43 9.80
N GLU A 125 -20.55 -4.36 9.22
CA GLU A 125 -20.26 -5.65 9.84
C GLU A 125 -19.34 -5.55 11.07
N PHE A 126 -18.43 -4.57 11.09
CA PHE A 126 -17.52 -4.30 12.21
C PHE A 126 -18.09 -3.29 13.21
N LYS A 127 -19.28 -2.75 12.91
CA LYS A 127 -20.05 -1.81 13.74
C LYS A 127 -19.34 -0.48 13.91
N ASP A 128 -18.65 -0.06 12.87
CA ASP A 128 -17.93 1.21 12.86
C ASP A 128 -18.90 2.36 13.06
N ILE A 129 -18.45 3.35 13.83
CA ILE A 129 -19.26 4.53 14.14
C ILE A 129 -19.37 5.47 12.94
N ASN A 130 -18.32 5.53 12.12
CA ASN A 130 -18.18 6.33 10.90
C ASN A 130 -16.93 5.86 10.13
N GLY A 131 -16.65 6.46 8.97
CA GLY A 131 -15.46 6.15 8.18
C GLY A 131 -14.25 7.04 8.49
N ASN A 132 -14.09 7.50 9.73
CA ASN A 132 -12.95 8.29 10.18
C ASN A 132 -12.80 8.16 11.70
N HIS A 133 -12.33 7.01 12.15
CA HIS A 133 -12.26 6.70 13.58
C HIS A 133 -10.94 6.05 13.97
N VAL A 134 -10.64 6.09 15.27
CA VAL A 134 -9.56 5.33 15.90
C VAL A 134 -10.18 4.28 16.82
N GLY A 135 -9.68 3.06 16.74
CA GLY A 135 -10.26 1.90 17.42
C GLY A 135 -9.22 1.11 18.23
N LEU A 136 -9.65 0.42 19.29
CA LEU A 136 -8.85 -0.56 20.02
C LEU A 136 -9.45 -1.95 19.80
N ASP A 137 -8.74 -2.76 19.04
CA ASP A 137 -9.14 -4.10 18.67
C ASP A 137 -8.42 -5.15 19.50
N LEU A 138 -9.21 -6.10 20.00
CA LEU A 138 -8.76 -7.16 20.89
C LEU A 138 -9.25 -8.49 20.32
N ASN A 139 -8.42 -9.14 19.50
CA ASN A 139 -8.73 -10.39 18.79
C ASN A 139 -9.99 -10.34 17.91
N SER A 140 -10.43 -9.15 17.49
CA SER A 140 -11.69 -8.90 16.78
C SER A 140 -11.59 -7.56 16.06
N MET A 141 -12.16 -7.45 14.86
CA MET A 141 -12.32 -6.16 14.16
C MET A 141 -13.45 -5.30 14.72
N VAL A 142 -14.33 -5.86 15.55
CA VAL A 142 -15.26 -5.02 16.32
C VAL A 142 -14.46 -4.39 17.45
N SER A 143 -14.16 -3.10 17.29
CA SER A 143 -13.46 -2.28 18.27
C SER A 143 -14.06 -2.38 19.67
N SER A 144 -13.23 -2.70 20.65
CA SER A 144 -13.61 -2.72 22.07
C SER A 144 -13.89 -1.30 22.58
N GLN A 145 -13.12 -0.34 22.08
CA GLN A 145 -13.22 1.08 22.38
C GLN A 145 -12.97 1.86 21.10
N VAL A 146 -13.73 2.94 20.89
CA VAL A 146 -13.71 3.71 19.65
C VAL A 146 -13.74 5.21 19.93
N GLY A 147 -12.98 5.97 19.14
CA GLY A 147 -12.93 7.42 19.17
C GLY A 147 -13.24 8.02 17.81
N ASP A 148 -14.20 8.95 17.78
CA ASP A 148 -14.52 9.71 16.57
C ASP A 148 -13.43 10.76 16.31
N LEU A 149 -12.73 10.65 15.18
CA LEU A 149 -11.66 11.58 14.83
C LEU A 149 -12.21 12.92 14.30
N ASP A 150 -13.44 12.93 13.75
CA ASP A 150 -14.11 14.17 13.35
C ASP A 150 -14.33 15.09 14.56
N ALA A 151 -14.61 14.50 15.73
CA ALA A 151 -14.84 15.23 16.98
C ALA A 151 -13.60 15.99 17.49
N ILE A 152 -12.40 15.61 17.01
CA ILE A 152 -11.13 16.28 17.32
C ILE A 152 -10.49 16.93 16.10
N ASN A 153 -11.26 17.13 15.03
CA ASN A 153 -10.84 17.79 13.78
C ASN A 153 -9.64 17.10 13.10
N ILE A 154 -9.57 15.77 13.15
CA ILE A 154 -8.59 14.97 12.43
C ILE A 154 -9.30 14.23 11.32
N ASP A 155 -8.79 14.33 10.10
CA ASP A 155 -9.27 13.60 8.93
C ASP A 155 -8.14 12.72 8.43
N LEU A 156 -8.28 11.41 8.62
CA LEU A 156 -7.26 10.45 8.20
C LEU A 156 -6.98 10.53 6.70
N LYS A 157 -7.98 10.92 5.89
CA LYS A 157 -7.90 10.94 4.42
C LYS A 157 -7.34 12.24 3.85
N SER A 158 -6.93 13.18 4.70
CA SER A 158 -6.43 14.49 4.30
C SER A 158 -5.12 14.43 3.49
N GLY A 159 -4.35 13.35 3.64
CA GLY A 159 -2.97 13.26 3.16
C GLY A 159 -1.96 14.00 4.05
N ASP A 160 -2.42 14.69 5.10
CA ASP A 160 -1.56 15.33 6.08
C ASP A 160 -0.93 14.29 7.01
N THR A 161 0.24 14.61 7.56
CA THR A 161 0.88 13.76 8.57
C THR A 161 0.08 13.76 9.87
N VAL A 162 -0.37 12.58 10.28
CA VAL A 162 -1.02 12.30 11.55
C VAL A 162 0.01 11.69 12.51
N ASN A 163 0.01 12.16 13.75
CA ASN A 163 0.84 11.66 14.83
C ASN A 163 -0.01 10.90 15.85
N SER A 164 0.47 9.75 16.29
CA SER A 164 -0.19 8.98 17.34
C SER A 164 0.78 8.55 18.44
N TRP A 165 0.29 8.60 19.68
CA TRP A 165 0.94 8.09 20.87
C TRP A 165 0.05 7.01 21.47
N ILE A 166 0.62 5.84 21.73
CA ILE A 166 -0.06 4.75 22.45
C ILE A 166 0.78 4.40 23.66
N GLU A 167 0.15 4.39 24.83
CA GLU A 167 0.81 4.15 26.10
C GLU A 167 0.00 3.15 26.92
N TYR A 168 0.67 2.12 27.41
CA TYR A 168 0.11 1.18 28.37
C TYR A 168 0.94 1.18 29.65
N ASP A 169 0.27 1.50 30.76
CA ASP A 169 0.85 1.41 32.10
C ASP A 169 0.37 0.13 32.80
N ALA A 170 1.27 -0.82 32.99
CA ALA A 170 0.93 -2.14 33.55
C ALA A 170 0.52 -2.09 35.03
N LEU A 171 0.96 -1.08 35.79
CA LEU A 171 0.64 -0.94 37.22
C LEU A 171 -0.81 -0.49 37.42
N SER A 172 -1.21 0.56 36.72
CA SER A 172 -2.56 1.12 36.74
C SER A 172 -3.51 0.41 35.77
N ARG A 173 -2.97 -0.41 34.85
CA ARG A 173 -3.68 -1.06 33.74
C ARG A 173 -4.42 -0.07 32.85
N VAL A 174 -3.82 1.10 32.62
CA VAL A 174 -4.42 2.14 31.77
C VAL A 174 -3.79 2.09 30.39
N PHE A 175 -4.64 2.06 29.37
CA PHE A 175 -4.30 2.13 27.95
C PHE A 175 -4.77 3.46 27.40
N ASN A 176 -3.83 4.29 26.93
CA ASN A 176 -4.09 5.61 26.38
C ASN A 176 -3.73 5.65 24.90
N ILE A 177 -4.60 6.27 24.10
CA ILE A 177 -4.34 6.58 22.69
C ILE A 177 -4.58 8.08 22.50
N SER A 178 -3.60 8.76 21.93
CA SER A 178 -3.69 10.17 21.55
C SER A 178 -3.40 10.32 20.07
N VAL A 179 -4.17 11.16 19.38
CA VAL A 179 -4.02 11.43 17.95
C VAL A 179 -3.95 12.95 17.73
N SER A 180 -3.05 13.43 16.86
CA SER A 180 -2.94 14.85 16.53
C SER A 180 -2.25 15.08 15.19
N TYR A 181 -2.61 16.16 14.49
CA TYR A 181 -1.76 16.71 13.42
C TYR A 181 -0.50 17.40 13.98
N SER A 182 -0.51 17.83 15.24
CA SER A 182 0.66 18.44 15.86
C SER A 182 1.70 17.38 16.20
N ASN A 183 2.98 17.78 16.20
CA ASN A 183 4.07 17.00 16.77
C ASN A 183 4.11 17.04 18.32
N LEU A 184 3.20 17.79 18.95
CA LEU A 184 3.02 17.83 20.39
C LEU A 184 1.86 16.91 20.80
N ARG A 185 2.13 16.03 21.76
CA ARG A 185 1.10 15.16 22.33
C ARG A 185 -0.01 16.01 22.98
N PRO A 186 -1.29 15.76 22.65
CA PRO A 186 -2.43 16.38 23.34
C PRO A 186 -2.37 16.19 24.85
N LYS A 187 -2.91 17.15 25.61
CA LYS A 187 -2.97 17.06 27.08
C LYS A 187 -3.92 15.95 27.55
N GLU A 188 -5.08 15.87 26.90
CA GLU A 188 -6.06 14.82 27.13
C GLU A 188 -5.93 13.79 26.00
N PRO A 189 -5.88 12.49 26.32
CA PRO A 189 -5.85 11.45 25.30
C PRO A 189 -7.20 11.38 24.56
N THR A 190 -7.15 10.97 23.30
CA THR A 190 -8.35 10.71 22.49
C THR A 190 -9.17 9.57 23.12
N LEU A 191 -8.47 8.57 23.67
CA LEU A 191 -9.04 7.40 24.31
C LEU A 191 -8.23 7.03 25.55
N SER A 192 -8.90 6.72 26.67
CA SER A 192 -8.27 6.29 27.92
C SER A 192 -9.14 5.26 28.64
N TYR A 193 -8.62 4.05 28.83
CA TYR A 193 -9.39 2.92 29.33
C TYR A 193 -8.59 2.00 30.23
N SER A 194 -9.29 1.27 31.11
CA SER A 194 -8.66 0.19 31.86
C SER A 194 -8.64 -1.08 31.01
N LEU A 195 -7.44 -1.63 30.80
CA LEU A 195 -7.22 -2.84 30.01
C LEU A 195 -6.31 -3.81 30.76
N ASP A 196 -6.81 -5.02 30.96
CA ASP A 196 -6.00 -6.15 31.38
C ASP A 196 -5.32 -6.79 30.16
N LEU A 197 -4.15 -6.25 29.80
CA LEU A 197 -3.43 -6.65 28.58
C LEU A 197 -2.99 -8.12 28.61
N ASP A 198 -2.84 -8.70 29.80
CA ASP A 198 -2.42 -10.09 30.00
C ASP A 198 -3.34 -11.09 29.28
N GLN A 199 -4.62 -10.75 29.11
CA GLN A 199 -5.59 -11.62 28.43
C GLN A 199 -5.35 -11.76 26.92
N TYR A 200 -4.53 -10.88 26.32
CA TYR A 200 -4.41 -10.73 24.86
C TYR A 200 -3.00 -10.91 24.32
N VAL A 201 -1.98 -10.92 25.19
CA VAL A 201 -0.57 -11.05 24.78
C VAL A 201 0.02 -12.38 25.23
N ASN A 202 1.06 -12.84 24.53
CA ASN A 202 1.91 -13.94 24.97
C ASN A 202 3.18 -13.40 25.65
N ASP A 203 4.04 -14.30 26.12
CA ASP A 203 5.34 -13.93 26.70
C ASP A 203 6.18 -13.10 25.73
N PHE A 204 6.07 -13.40 24.44
CA PHE A 204 6.75 -12.73 23.35
C PHE A 204 5.75 -12.38 22.25
N MET A 205 5.84 -11.16 21.75
CA MET A 205 5.00 -10.64 20.66
C MET A 205 5.86 -9.83 19.70
N TYR A 206 5.43 -9.74 18.45
CA TYR A 206 5.95 -8.82 17.44
C TYR A 206 5.13 -7.54 17.45
N VAL A 207 5.80 -6.42 17.17
CA VAL A 207 5.18 -5.10 17.09
C VAL A 207 5.43 -4.47 15.73
N GLY A 208 4.48 -3.69 15.23
CA GLY A 208 4.64 -2.99 13.96
C GLY A 208 3.33 -2.43 13.45
N PHE A 209 3.12 -2.48 12.13
CA PHE A 209 1.93 -1.95 11.49
C PHE A 209 1.36 -2.91 10.47
N SER A 210 0.04 -2.91 10.34
CA SER A 210 -0.70 -3.57 9.26
C SER A 210 -1.55 -2.53 8.55
N GLY A 211 -1.78 -2.68 7.26
CA GLY A 211 -2.67 -1.80 6.51
C GLY A 211 -3.21 -2.47 5.28
N SER A 212 -4.41 -2.06 4.87
CA SER A 212 -5.10 -2.66 3.74
C SER A 212 -5.91 -1.63 2.94
N THR A 213 -6.10 -1.95 1.66
CA THR A 213 -7.08 -1.28 0.81
C THR A 213 -8.35 -2.12 0.71
N GLN A 214 -9.50 -1.45 0.53
CA GLN A 214 -10.82 -2.08 0.43
C GLN A 214 -11.52 -1.67 -0.86
N GLY A 215 -10.96 -2.10 -1.98
CA GLY A 215 -11.40 -1.61 -3.29
C GLY A 215 -11.08 -0.13 -3.41
N SER A 216 -9.87 0.27 -3.03
CA SER A 216 -9.46 1.66 -2.96
C SER A 216 -8.05 1.92 -3.51
N THR A 217 -7.65 3.20 -3.58
CA THR A 217 -6.32 3.66 -3.98
C THR A 217 -5.53 4.30 -2.83
N GLU A 218 -5.84 3.91 -1.60
CA GLU A 218 -5.19 4.47 -0.41
C GLU A 218 -3.78 3.90 -0.22
N ILE A 219 -2.86 4.82 0.04
CA ILE A 219 -1.48 4.55 0.40
C ILE A 219 -1.32 4.87 1.87
N HIS A 220 -1.06 3.84 2.68
CA HIS A 220 -0.80 3.98 4.11
C HIS A 220 0.70 4.08 4.33
N ASN A 221 1.17 5.27 4.64
CA ASN A 221 2.59 5.60 4.70
C ASN A 221 3.04 5.80 6.16
N ILE A 222 3.96 4.96 6.65
CA ILE A 222 4.61 5.10 7.95
C ILE A 222 5.88 5.91 7.77
N GLU A 223 5.86 7.15 8.24
CA GLU A 223 6.92 8.15 8.07
C GLU A 223 7.96 8.05 9.19
N TRP A 224 7.51 7.81 10.41
CA TRP A 224 8.38 7.65 11.56
C TRP A 224 7.77 6.73 12.62
N TRP A 225 8.62 6.00 13.36
CA TRP A 225 8.18 5.10 14.42
C TRP A 225 9.23 4.92 15.51
N SER A 226 8.78 4.94 16.76
CA SER A 226 9.54 4.55 17.95
C SER A 226 8.68 3.68 18.86
N PHE A 227 9.27 2.65 19.44
CA PHE A 227 8.64 1.76 20.40
C PHE A 227 9.58 1.52 21.57
N SER A 228 9.05 1.52 22.79
CA SER A 228 9.78 1.23 24.03
C SER A 228 8.91 0.36 24.93
N SER A 229 9.52 -0.61 25.61
CA SER A 229 8.86 -1.44 26.62
C SER A 229 9.73 -1.55 27.87
N SER A 230 9.09 -1.62 29.03
CA SER A 230 9.75 -1.78 30.32
C SER A 230 9.05 -2.84 31.16
N ILE A 231 9.87 -3.67 31.79
CA ILE A 231 9.45 -4.65 32.78
C ILE A 231 9.94 -4.14 34.13
N GLU A 232 9.03 -3.70 34.98
CA GLU A 232 9.38 -3.39 36.36
C GLU A 232 9.56 -4.68 37.16
N SER A 233 10.81 -5.05 37.40
CA SER A 233 11.13 -6.13 38.33
C SER A 233 10.86 -5.64 39.75
N ASN A 234 9.79 -6.12 40.38
CA ASN A 234 9.57 -5.99 41.82
C ASN A 234 10.65 -6.79 42.57
N SER A 235 11.84 -6.23 42.67
CA SER A 235 12.88 -6.73 43.56
C SER A 235 12.46 -6.36 44.97
N ALA A 236 11.78 -7.28 45.66
CA ALA A 236 11.54 -7.19 47.09
C ALA A 236 12.88 -7.32 47.85
N SER A 237 13.63 -6.23 47.95
CA SER A 237 14.60 -6.02 49.01
C SER A 237 14.60 -4.54 49.37
N GLY A 238 13.95 -4.21 50.49
CA GLY A 238 13.81 -2.84 50.96
C GLY A 238 15.14 -2.14 51.18
N SER A 239 15.24 -0.91 50.68
CA SER A 239 16.16 0.15 51.13
C SER A 239 15.54 1.49 50.73
N PRO A 240 15.46 2.50 51.62
CA PRO A 240 14.69 3.70 51.35
C PRO A 240 15.44 4.72 50.48
N SER A 241 14.68 5.28 49.53
CA SER A 241 14.86 6.56 48.82
C SER A 241 16.20 6.87 48.14
N SER A 242 16.21 6.81 46.81
CA SER A 242 16.84 7.85 45.99
C SER A 242 15.84 8.34 44.96
N SER A 243 15.34 9.56 45.14
CA SER A 243 14.55 10.29 44.15
C SER A 243 15.39 10.51 42.90
N TRP A 244 15.17 9.71 41.87
CA TRP A 244 15.67 10.01 40.53
C TRP A 244 14.66 10.92 39.82
N PRO A 245 15.09 11.97 39.11
CA PRO A 245 14.21 12.77 38.30
C PRO A 245 13.66 11.92 37.14
N PRO A 246 12.49 12.27 36.59
CA PRO A 246 11.97 11.60 35.40
C PRO A 246 13.00 11.67 34.26
N PRO A 247 13.06 10.65 33.38
CA PRO A 247 13.93 10.71 32.21
C PRO A 247 13.61 11.97 31.39
N PRO A 248 14.62 12.61 30.76
CA PRO A 248 14.38 13.76 29.91
C PRO A 248 13.42 13.37 28.77
N PRO A 249 12.55 14.29 28.32
CA PRO A 249 11.68 14.04 27.19
C PRO A 249 12.53 13.60 25.99
N SER A 250 12.06 12.55 25.29
CA SER A 250 12.61 12.08 24.03
C SER A 250 12.85 13.27 23.09
N PRO A 251 13.97 13.32 22.34
CA PRO A 251 14.19 14.40 21.40
C PRO A 251 13.05 14.44 20.37
N PRO A 252 12.58 15.63 19.96
CA PRO A 252 11.56 15.74 18.93
C PRO A 252 12.06 15.09 17.64
N PRO A 253 11.16 14.52 16.82
CA PRO A 253 11.54 14.00 15.51
C PRO A 253 12.22 15.11 14.68
N PRO A 254 13.21 14.77 13.84
CA PRO A 254 13.82 15.75 12.94
C PRO A 254 12.73 16.37 12.06
N PRO A 255 12.78 17.69 11.80
CA PRO A 255 11.79 18.33 10.93
C PRO A 255 11.85 17.69 9.55
N PRO A 256 10.69 17.45 8.89
CA PRO A 256 10.70 17.18 7.47
C PRO A 256 11.41 18.34 6.77
N THR A 257 12.29 18.05 5.82
CA THR A 257 12.85 19.04 4.91
C THR A 257 11.70 19.65 4.12
N ILE A 258 11.10 20.71 4.67
CA ILE A 258 10.24 21.61 3.92
C ILE A 258 11.19 22.36 3.00
N LEU A 259 11.19 22.00 1.72
CA LEU A 259 11.68 22.88 0.68
C LEU A 259 10.69 24.05 0.57
N MET A 260 10.82 25.02 1.49
CA MET A 260 10.18 26.32 1.30
C MET A 260 10.88 26.99 0.12
N ASN A 261 10.18 27.08 -1.00
CA ASN A 261 10.56 27.93 -2.11
C ASN A 261 10.34 29.40 -1.69
N PRO A 262 11.38 30.24 -1.58
CA PRO A 262 11.20 31.67 -1.42
C PRO A 262 11.20 32.30 -2.81
N THR A 263 10.02 32.58 -3.37
CA THR A 263 9.72 33.74 -4.24
C THR A 263 8.29 33.60 -4.77
N ALA A 264 7.34 34.32 -4.17
CA ALA A 264 6.16 34.79 -4.89
C ALA A 264 6.17 36.30 -4.75
N ASN A 265 6.68 36.96 -5.80
CA ASN A 265 6.63 38.41 -5.92
C ASN A 265 5.17 38.86 -5.95
N THR A 266 4.86 39.79 -5.06
CA THR A 266 3.68 40.65 -5.05
C THR A 266 3.40 41.21 -6.45
N VAL A 267 2.29 40.79 -7.06
CA VAL A 267 1.65 41.55 -8.14
C VAL A 267 0.36 42.15 -7.57
N GLN A 268 0.38 43.47 -7.45
CA GLN A 268 -0.72 44.31 -7.00
C GLN A 268 -1.81 44.36 -8.07
N LEU A 269 -2.99 43.82 -7.76
CA LEU A 269 -4.19 43.98 -8.59
C LEU A 269 -4.70 45.44 -8.50
N PRO A 270 -5.07 46.09 -9.61
CA PRO A 270 -5.72 47.40 -9.58
C PRO A 270 -7.19 47.29 -9.15
N PRO A 271 -7.79 48.37 -8.61
CA PRO A 271 -9.11 48.36 -7.98
C PRO A 271 -10.28 48.23 -8.99
N PRO A 272 -11.46 47.76 -8.54
CA PRO A 272 -12.63 47.62 -9.41
C PRO A 272 -13.24 48.99 -9.76
N SER A 273 -13.47 49.22 -11.06
CA SER A 273 -14.18 50.41 -11.55
C SER A 273 -15.69 50.27 -11.43
N LEU A 274 -16.32 51.34 -10.96
CA LEU A 274 -17.77 51.55 -10.84
C LEU A 274 -18.57 51.30 -12.13
N ALA A 275 -19.78 50.77 -11.96
CA ALA A 275 -20.84 50.81 -12.95
C ALA A 275 -21.40 52.23 -13.13
N PRO A 276 -21.94 52.58 -14.32
CA PRO A 276 -22.86 53.69 -14.46
C PRO A 276 -24.32 53.22 -14.38
N SER A 277 -25.05 53.74 -13.40
CA SER A 277 -26.48 54.07 -13.50
C SER A 277 -26.66 55.11 -14.63
N GLY A 278 -27.74 55.25 -15.38
CA GLY A 278 -29.10 54.76 -15.37
C GLY A 278 -29.92 55.66 -16.32
N SER A 279 -31.21 55.35 -16.49
CA SER A 279 -32.32 56.08 -17.15
C SER A 279 -32.92 55.23 -18.29
N SER A 280 -34.22 54.98 -18.36
CA SER A 280 -35.36 55.48 -17.59
C SER A 280 -36.63 54.67 -17.90
N THR A 281 -37.47 54.47 -16.88
CA THR A 281 -38.96 54.40 -16.89
C THR A 281 -39.64 53.29 -17.73
N THR A 282 -40.68 52.56 -17.33
CA THR A 282 -41.69 52.65 -16.26
C THR A 282 -42.52 51.35 -16.32
N GLN A 283 -43.00 50.83 -15.18
CA GLN A 283 -44.33 50.23 -14.91
C GLN A 283 -44.95 49.22 -15.92
N ARG A 284 -45.71 48.16 -15.56
CA ARG A 284 -46.20 47.54 -14.32
C ARG A 284 -47.01 46.31 -14.79
N SER A 285 -46.98 45.25 -13.99
CA SER A 285 -48.03 44.21 -13.81
C SER A 285 -48.54 43.32 -14.98
N SER A 286 -48.49 42.01 -14.66
CA SER A 286 -49.59 41.03 -14.69
C SER A 286 -49.71 40.01 -15.85
N LYS A 287 -49.62 38.73 -15.42
CA LYS A 287 -50.48 37.56 -15.68
C LYS A 287 -50.70 37.01 -17.10
N SER A 288 -50.63 35.67 -17.14
CA SER A 288 -51.44 34.68 -17.88
C SER A 288 -51.31 34.67 -19.42
N SER A 289 -50.80 33.61 -20.04
CA SER A 289 -51.43 32.30 -20.33
C SER A 289 -51.85 32.19 -21.80
N SER A 290 -51.77 30.97 -22.31
CA SER A 290 -52.53 30.40 -23.42
C SER A 290 -51.89 30.41 -24.81
N CYS A 291 -51.56 29.18 -25.25
CA CYS A 291 -51.57 28.72 -26.63
C CYS A 291 -52.87 29.11 -27.37
N HIS A 292 -52.80 29.24 -28.70
CA HIS A 292 -53.71 28.48 -29.55
C HIS A 292 -53.25 28.32 -31.01
N ASN A 293 -53.50 27.12 -31.51
CA ASN A 293 -53.39 26.62 -32.88
C ASN A 293 -54.25 27.41 -33.88
N GLN A 294 -53.89 27.40 -35.17
CA GLN A 294 -54.52 26.52 -36.19
C GLN A 294 -54.13 26.87 -37.65
N LEU A 295 -53.67 25.82 -38.34
CA LEU A 295 -54.02 25.36 -39.70
C LEU A 295 -54.34 26.34 -40.85
N CYS A 296 -53.59 26.19 -41.93
CA CYS A 296 -54.05 26.05 -43.33
C CYS A 296 -52.92 25.39 -44.15
N LYS A 297 -53.08 24.64 -45.24
CA LYS A 297 -54.10 23.78 -45.88
C LYS A 297 -53.42 23.30 -47.19
N GLN A 298 -53.79 22.12 -47.69
CA GLN A 298 -53.66 21.60 -49.08
C GLN A 298 -52.40 20.81 -49.50
N GLY A 299 -52.59 19.50 -49.77
CA GLY A 299 -51.83 18.72 -50.77
C GLY A 299 -52.55 18.77 -52.14
N PRO A 300 -52.44 17.79 -53.09
CA PRO A 300 -51.66 16.54 -53.11
C PRO A 300 -50.93 16.26 -54.46
N GLY A 301 -50.17 15.15 -54.57
CA GLY A 301 -49.70 14.66 -55.87
C GLY A 301 -48.65 13.55 -55.78
N ALA A 302 -49.11 12.30 -55.79
CA ALA A 302 -48.29 11.10 -55.75
C ALA A 302 -47.61 10.78 -57.08
N VAL A 303 -46.34 10.37 -57.03
CA VAL A 303 -45.71 9.50 -58.04
C VAL A 303 -45.01 8.37 -57.28
N ALA A 304 -45.48 7.15 -57.48
CA ALA A 304 -44.94 5.94 -56.89
C ALA A 304 -44.10 5.14 -57.91
N GLY A 305 -43.07 4.46 -57.39
CA GLY A 305 -42.27 3.44 -58.10
C GLY A 305 -40.95 4.04 -58.62
N VAL A 306 -39.76 3.57 -58.26
CA VAL A 306 -39.31 2.18 -58.05
C VAL A 306 -38.04 2.21 -57.18
N VAL A 307 -38.12 2.02 -55.85
CA VAL A 307 -36.91 1.69 -55.04
C VAL A 307 -37.20 0.81 -53.81
N THR A 308 -38.46 0.49 -53.49
CA THR A 308 -38.77 -0.25 -52.26
C THR A 308 -38.56 -1.77 -52.37
N ALA A 309 -38.50 -2.33 -53.57
CA ALA A 309 -38.13 -3.76 -53.70
C ALA A 309 -36.64 -3.99 -53.42
N SER A 310 -35.76 -3.06 -53.83
CA SER A 310 -34.30 -3.20 -53.74
C SER A 310 -33.81 -3.23 -52.28
N ALA A 311 -34.41 -2.43 -51.40
CA ALA A 311 -34.02 -2.36 -50.00
C ALA A 311 -34.43 -3.60 -49.20
N PHE A 312 -35.60 -4.17 -49.50
CA PHE A 312 -36.06 -5.40 -48.85
C PHE A 312 -35.28 -6.63 -49.34
N PHE A 313 -34.93 -6.71 -50.63
CA PHE A 313 -34.07 -7.78 -51.12
C PHE A 313 -32.64 -7.68 -50.56
N LEU A 314 -32.07 -6.48 -50.45
CA LEU A 314 -30.75 -6.30 -49.83
C LEU A 314 -30.75 -6.60 -48.33
N ALA A 315 -31.82 -6.25 -47.59
CA ALA A 315 -31.93 -6.59 -46.18
C ALA A 315 -32.07 -8.10 -45.95
N ILE A 316 -32.87 -8.79 -46.77
CA ILE A 316 -33.00 -10.25 -46.70
C ILE A 316 -31.69 -10.93 -47.11
N PHE A 317 -31.01 -10.45 -48.16
CA PHE A 317 -29.69 -10.96 -48.54
C PHE A 317 -28.63 -10.68 -47.49
N ALA A 318 -28.66 -9.53 -46.80
CA ALA A 318 -27.74 -9.24 -45.69
C ALA A 318 -28.00 -10.16 -44.50
N VAL A 319 -29.26 -10.42 -44.13
CA VAL A 319 -29.60 -11.36 -43.06
C VAL A 319 -29.23 -12.79 -43.44
N VAL A 320 -29.45 -13.20 -44.70
CA VAL A 320 -29.06 -14.52 -45.21
C VAL A 320 -27.54 -14.64 -45.33
N LEU A 321 -26.82 -13.57 -45.71
CA LEU A 321 -25.36 -13.56 -45.73
C LEU A 321 -24.80 -13.55 -44.31
N ILE A 322 -25.36 -12.82 -43.36
CA ILE A 322 -24.99 -12.88 -41.93
C ILE A 322 -25.32 -14.28 -41.37
N TRP A 323 -26.45 -14.88 -41.73
CA TRP A 323 -26.81 -16.24 -41.34
C TRP A 323 -25.90 -17.29 -41.99
N ILE A 324 -25.52 -17.14 -43.25
CA ILE A 324 -24.57 -18.02 -43.95
C ILE A 324 -23.14 -17.80 -43.44
N PHE A 325 -22.74 -16.57 -43.09
CA PHE A 325 -21.44 -16.27 -42.51
C PHE A 325 -21.36 -16.83 -41.10
N THR A 326 -22.39 -16.65 -40.27
CA THR A 326 -22.49 -17.29 -38.95
C THR A 326 -22.62 -18.82 -39.04
N LYS A 327 -23.24 -19.36 -40.09
CA LYS A 327 -23.35 -20.81 -40.33
C LYS A 327 -22.08 -21.43 -40.92
N ARG A 328 -21.34 -20.72 -41.78
CA ARG A 328 -20.02 -21.14 -42.28
C ARG A 328 -18.93 -21.00 -41.22
N PHE A 329 -19.02 -20.00 -40.33
CA PHE A 329 -18.17 -19.95 -39.13
C PHE A 329 -18.55 -21.01 -38.09
N LYS A 330 -19.84 -21.37 -37.97
CA LYS A 330 -20.26 -22.52 -37.16
C LYS A 330 -19.82 -23.88 -37.73
N HIS A 331 -19.49 -23.98 -39.02
CA HIS A 331 -19.14 -25.25 -39.65
C HIS A 331 -17.68 -25.41 -40.09
N VAL A 332 -16.83 -24.38 -39.97
CA VAL A 332 -15.40 -24.46 -40.37
C VAL A 332 -14.40 -24.04 -39.29
N LYS A 333 -14.81 -23.53 -38.11
CA LYS A 333 -13.97 -23.63 -36.90
C LYS A 333 -14.82 -23.93 -35.66
N LYS A 334 -15.38 -25.14 -35.68
CA LYS A 334 -15.51 -25.96 -34.48
C LYS A 334 -14.10 -26.50 -34.15
N SER A 335 -13.23 -25.61 -33.74
CA SER A 335 -11.99 -25.89 -33.00
C SER A 335 -12.13 -25.08 -31.73
N GLU A 336 -12.39 -25.77 -30.63
CA GLU A 336 -12.76 -25.18 -29.36
C GLU A 336 -11.74 -24.12 -28.94
N SER A 337 -12.29 -22.95 -28.64
CA SER A 337 -11.62 -21.79 -28.07
C SER A 337 -11.09 -22.18 -26.69
N PHE A 338 -9.77 -22.07 -26.54
CA PHE A 338 -8.96 -22.34 -25.35
C PHE A 338 -9.27 -21.42 -24.13
N ALA A 339 -10.44 -20.80 -24.06
CA ALA A 339 -10.81 -19.83 -23.03
C ALA A 339 -11.94 -20.28 -22.09
N SER A 340 -12.47 -21.51 -22.21
CA SER A 340 -13.50 -22.02 -21.30
C SER A 340 -13.16 -23.31 -20.54
N GLU A 341 -11.90 -23.77 -20.58
CA GLU A 341 -11.39 -24.82 -19.66
C GLU A 341 -10.34 -24.32 -18.66
N VAL A 342 -10.11 -23.01 -18.56
CA VAL A 342 -9.22 -22.40 -17.54
C VAL A 342 -9.95 -22.14 -16.21
N ILE A 343 -11.26 -22.40 -16.12
CA ILE A 343 -12.03 -22.37 -14.87
C ILE A 343 -12.62 -23.75 -14.59
N LYS A 344 -11.73 -24.71 -14.37
CA LYS A 344 -11.96 -25.82 -13.45
C LYS A 344 -10.69 -25.93 -12.62
N THR A 345 -10.84 -25.70 -11.32
CA THR A 345 -9.79 -25.88 -10.32
C THR A 345 -9.10 -27.24 -10.52
N PRO A 346 -7.75 -27.30 -10.54
CA PRO A 346 -7.08 -28.57 -10.37
C PRO A 346 -7.41 -29.07 -8.95
N LYS A 347 -7.96 -30.28 -8.86
CA LYS A 347 -7.90 -31.06 -7.64
C LYS A 347 -6.42 -31.23 -7.27
N GLU A 348 -6.09 -30.84 -6.04
CA GLU A 348 -4.91 -31.21 -5.26
C GLU A 348 -3.57 -31.31 -6.01
N PHE A 349 -2.72 -30.29 -5.82
CA PHE A 349 -1.27 -30.39 -6.04
C PHE A 349 -0.59 -31.17 -4.91
N SER A 350 -1.06 -32.40 -4.67
CA SER A 350 -0.46 -33.34 -3.75
C SER A 350 0.23 -34.43 -4.57
N ASN A 351 1.36 -34.15 -5.21
CA ASN A 351 2.34 -35.15 -5.73
C ASN A 351 3.52 -34.49 -6.48
N PHE A 352 4.22 -33.54 -5.86
CA PHE A 352 5.57 -33.16 -6.33
C PHE A 352 6.61 -34.03 -5.62
N GLY A 353 6.77 -35.26 -6.10
CA GLY A 353 7.69 -36.21 -5.47
C GLY A 353 7.69 -37.61 -6.07
N LYS A 354 7.66 -37.77 -7.39
CA LYS A 354 8.05 -39.04 -8.02
C LYS A 354 8.39 -38.91 -9.50
N ALA A 355 9.68 -38.74 -9.77
CA ALA A 355 10.30 -39.25 -10.99
C ALA A 355 11.63 -39.91 -10.58
N GLY A 356 11.79 -41.17 -10.98
CA GLY A 356 12.67 -42.15 -10.36
C GLY A 356 14.17 -41.94 -10.53
N GLY A 357 14.89 -42.45 -9.53
CA GLY A 357 16.33 -42.72 -9.52
C GLY A 357 16.69 -43.37 -8.19
N ASN A 358 17.10 -44.64 -8.21
CA ASN A 358 17.49 -45.40 -7.02
C ASN A 358 18.70 -44.74 -6.33
N GLY A 359 18.52 -44.25 -5.11
CA GLY A 359 19.61 -43.76 -4.26
C GLY A 359 19.09 -43.06 -3.01
N THR A 360 19.19 -43.72 -1.86
CA THR A 360 18.84 -43.25 -0.52
C THR A 360 19.57 -41.95 -0.14
N THR A 361 18.82 -40.85 0.01
CA THR A 361 19.20 -39.72 0.87
C THR A 361 17.94 -39.02 1.37
N THR A 362 17.85 -38.83 2.68
CA THR A 362 16.83 -38.12 3.43
C THR A 362 16.74 -36.66 2.97
N THR A 363 15.58 -36.23 2.46
CA THR A 363 15.31 -34.82 2.14
C THR A 363 13.99 -34.38 2.77
N THR A 364 14.12 -33.33 3.57
CA THR A 364 13.07 -32.50 4.17
C THR A 364 12.12 -32.00 3.08
N THR A 365 10.83 -32.33 3.21
CA THR A 365 9.77 -31.87 2.28
C THR A 365 9.53 -30.38 2.48
N THR A 366 10.26 -29.54 1.75
CA THR A 366 9.89 -28.12 1.57
C THR A 366 8.84 -28.03 0.47
N ASN A 367 7.63 -27.58 0.83
CA ASN A 367 6.59 -27.20 -0.13
C ASN A 367 7.15 -26.11 -1.05
N SER A 368 7.60 -26.49 -2.24
CA SER A 368 8.26 -25.59 -3.19
C SER A 368 7.19 -24.90 -4.01
N ASN A 369 7.17 -23.56 -3.95
CA ASN A 369 6.33 -22.71 -4.79
C ASN A 369 6.56 -23.04 -6.30
N LEU A 370 5.50 -23.06 -7.10
CA LEU A 370 5.56 -23.30 -8.56
C LEU A 370 6.63 -22.45 -9.25
N VAL A 371 6.76 -21.18 -8.87
CA VAL A 371 7.77 -20.26 -9.43
C VAL A 371 9.18 -20.75 -9.10
N GLU A 372 9.45 -21.16 -7.86
CA GLU A 372 10.76 -21.72 -7.46
C GLU A 372 11.09 -23.01 -8.20
N TRP A 373 10.09 -23.86 -8.44
CA TRP A 373 10.25 -25.09 -9.22
C TRP A 373 10.56 -24.81 -10.70
N VAL A 374 9.88 -23.87 -11.35
CA VAL A 374 10.19 -23.50 -12.74
C VAL A 374 11.57 -22.84 -12.84
N TRP A 375 11.97 -22.03 -11.85
CA TRP A 375 13.32 -21.46 -11.76
C TRP A 375 14.41 -22.53 -11.59
N SER A 376 14.15 -23.62 -10.86
CA SER A 376 15.11 -24.73 -10.75
C SER A 376 15.24 -25.49 -12.08
N LEU A 377 14.12 -25.74 -12.78
CA LEU A 377 14.15 -26.34 -14.12
C LEU A 377 14.88 -25.48 -15.15
N HIS A 378 14.72 -24.16 -15.10
CA HIS A 378 15.45 -23.22 -15.96
C HIS A 378 16.96 -23.28 -15.71
N ARG A 379 17.36 -23.33 -14.43
CA ARG A 379 18.75 -23.45 -13.99
C ARG A 379 19.41 -24.72 -14.53
N ASP A 380 18.70 -25.83 -14.46
CA ASP A 380 19.15 -27.15 -14.92
C ASP A 380 19.06 -27.32 -16.45
N GLY A 381 18.59 -26.29 -17.18
CA GLY A 381 18.43 -26.33 -18.64
C GLY A 381 17.26 -27.21 -19.11
N ARG A 382 16.40 -27.65 -18.19
CA ARG A 382 15.27 -28.56 -18.42
C ARG A 382 13.92 -27.83 -18.48
N LEU A 383 13.91 -26.56 -18.87
CA LEU A 383 12.72 -25.70 -18.80
C LEU A 383 11.47 -26.31 -19.46
N LEU A 384 11.61 -27.02 -20.58
CA LEU A 384 10.49 -27.65 -21.28
C LEU A 384 9.73 -28.70 -20.45
N THR A 385 10.35 -29.28 -19.40
CA THR A 385 9.65 -30.21 -18.49
C THR A 385 8.66 -29.50 -17.57
N ALA A 386 8.61 -28.17 -17.59
CA ALA A 386 7.58 -27.38 -16.93
C ALA A 386 6.26 -27.35 -17.71
N ALA A 387 6.24 -27.84 -18.96
CA ALA A 387 5.01 -27.93 -19.74
C ALA A 387 3.99 -28.85 -19.06
N ASP A 388 2.71 -28.47 -19.14
CA ASP A 388 1.61 -29.22 -18.53
C ASP A 388 1.51 -30.62 -19.17
N SER A 389 1.47 -31.66 -18.34
CA SER A 389 1.34 -33.06 -18.77
C SER A 389 0.13 -33.33 -19.67
N ARG A 390 -0.94 -32.54 -19.55
CA ARG A 390 -2.15 -32.63 -20.40
C ARG A 390 -1.90 -32.26 -21.85
N LEU A 391 -0.79 -31.59 -22.14
CA LEU A 391 -0.39 -31.28 -23.51
C LEU A 391 0.28 -32.47 -24.21
N GLU A 392 0.57 -33.56 -23.50
CA GLU A 392 1.11 -34.83 -24.06
C GLU A 392 2.32 -34.63 -25.00
N GLU A 393 3.18 -33.63 -24.73
CA GLU A 393 4.30 -33.23 -25.60
C GLU A 393 3.89 -32.79 -27.03
N GLN A 394 2.60 -32.56 -27.28
CA GLN A 394 2.05 -32.04 -28.52
C GLN A 394 2.08 -30.51 -28.53
N PHE A 395 3.28 -29.94 -28.43
CA PHE A 395 3.50 -28.50 -28.57
C PHE A 395 4.76 -28.23 -29.38
N ASP A 396 4.81 -27.08 -30.05
CA ASP A 396 6.05 -26.61 -30.65
C ASP A 396 7.04 -26.24 -29.54
N GLU A 397 8.22 -26.88 -29.53
CA GLU A 397 9.23 -26.67 -28.48
C GLU A 397 9.70 -25.22 -28.41
N SER A 398 9.77 -24.51 -29.54
CA SER A 398 10.25 -23.13 -29.61
C SER A 398 9.22 -22.16 -29.02
N GLU A 399 7.94 -22.37 -29.32
CA GLU A 399 6.83 -21.58 -28.77
C GLU A 399 6.63 -21.88 -27.27
N MET A 400 6.71 -23.13 -26.84
CA MET A 400 6.62 -23.49 -25.42
C MET A 400 7.78 -22.89 -24.62
N ARG A 401 9.01 -22.98 -25.16
CA ARG A 401 10.18 -22.35 -24.53
C ARG A 401 10.01 -20.85 -24.41
N ARG A 402 9.49 -20.19 -25.45
CA ARG A 402 9.19 -18.75 -25.45
C ARG A 402 8.18 -18.40 -24.36
N VAL A 403 7.05 -19.11 -24.27
CA VAL A 403 6.02 -18.90 -23.25
C VAL A 403 6.60 -19.02 -21.83
N LEU A 404 7.40 -20.06 -21.58
CA LEU A 404 8.00 -20.30 -20.27
C LEU A 404 9.04 -19.25 -19.90
N LEU A 405 9.86 -18.78 -20.85
CA LEU A 405 10.83 -17.71 -20.63
C LEU A 405 10.14 -16.36 -20.39
N VAL A 406 9.09 -16.04 -21.14
CA VAL A 406 8.27 -14.85 -20.90
C VAL A 406 7.62 -14.92 -19.52
N GLY A 407 7.10 -16.09 -19.12
CA GLY A 407 6.57 -16.32 -17.77
C GLY A 407 7.59 -16.07 -16.65
N LEU A 408 8.84 -16.52 -16.84
CA LEU A 408 9.95 -16.24 -15.92
C LEU A 408 10.32 -14.75 -15.88
N ALA A 409 10.34 -14.06 -17.03
CA ALA A 409 10.61 -12.62 -17.11
C ALA A 409 9.50 -11.80 -16.42
N CYS A 410 8.24 -12.17 -16.59
CA CYS A 410 7.11 -11.58 -15.89
C CYS A 410 7.14 -11.84 -14.38
N SER A 411 7.75 -12.95 -13.97
CA SER A 411 7.90 -13.35 -12.56
C SER A 411 9.22 -12.89 -11.93
N ASN A 412 9.89 -11.90 -12.53
CA ASN A 412 11.13 -11.34 -11.99
C ASN A 412 10.88 -10.66 -10.63
N PRO A 413 11.68 -10.91 -9.58
CA PRO A 413 11.47 -10.25 -8.28
C PRO A 413 11.59 -8.72 -8.34
N ASP A 414 12.40 -8.16 -9.23
CA ASP A 414 12.47 -6.71 -9.47
C ASP A 414 11.33 -6.24 -10.41
N PRO A 415 10.40 -5.39 -9.95
CA PRO A 415 9.30 -4.88 -10.77
C PRO A 415 9.78 -4.04 -11.97
N LEU A 416 10.91 -3.35 -11.86
CA LEU A 416 11.44 -2.52 -12.96
C LEU A 416 12.05 -3.36 -14.08
N ALA A 417 12.48 -4.59 -13.77
CA ALA A 417 12.99 -5.55 -14.73
C ALA A 417 11.90 -6.41 -15.38
N ARG A 418 10.63 -6.28 -14.94
CA ARG A 418 9.49 -6.98 -15.57
C ARG A 418 9.09 -6.28 -16.88
N PRO A 419 8.85 -7.02 -17.97
CA PRO A 419 8.39 -6.45 -19.21
C PRO A 419 6.96 -5.89 -19.07
N THR A 420 6.65 -4.80 -19.78
CA THR A 420 5.28 -4.29 -19.87
C THR A 420 4.36 -5.28 -20.60
N MET A 421 3.06 -5.27 -20.31
CA MET A 421 2.10 -6.15 -21.00
C MET A 421 2.13 -6.01 -22.53
N ARG A 422 2.39 -4.79 -23.03
CA ARG A 422 2.60 -4.57 -24.47
C ARG A 422 3.78 -5.39 -25.01
N CYS A 423 4.91 -5.35 -24.31
CA CYS A 423 6.10 -6.12 -24.67
C CYS A 423 5.84 -7.64 -24.55
N VAL A 424 5.15 -8.08 -23.49
CA VAL A 424 4.75 -9.48 -23.29
C VAL A 424 3.94 -10.01 -24.47
N VAL A 425 2.92 -9.27 -24.90
CA VAL A 425 2.09 -9.67 -26.05
C VAL A 425 2.95 -9.72 -27.33
N GLN A 426 3.81 -8.73 -27.56
CA GLN A 426 4.70 -8.72 -28.73
C GLN A 426 5.67 -9.91 -28.74
N MET A 427 6.23 -10.28 -27.58
CA MET A 427 7.08 -11.45 -27.44
C MET A 427 6.32 -12.76 -27.70
N LEU A 428 5.08 -12.89 -27.19
CA LEU A 428 4.25 -14.09 -27.37
C LEU A 428 3.76 -14.25 -28.81
N VAL A 429 3.49 -13.16 -29.53
CA VAL A 429 3.08 -13.18 -30.95
C VAL A 429 4.28 -13.40 -31.87
N GLY A 430 5.51 -13.34 -31.35
CA GLY A 430 6.74 -13.50 -32.13
C GLY A 430 7.20 -12.23 -32.86
N GLU A 431 6.64 -11.07 -32.50
CA GLU A 431 7.03 -9.76 -33.03
C GLU A 431 8.24 -9.14 -32.32
N ALA A 432 8.59 -9.65 -31.14
CA ALA A 432 9.75 -9.22 -30.35
C ALA A 432 10.54 -10.43 -29.81
N GLU A 433 11.87 -10.29 -29.72
CA GLU A 433 12.72 -11.31 -29.10
C GLU A 433 12.55 -11.32 -27.57
N VAL A 434 12.57 -12.52 -26.98
CA VAL A 434 12.47 -12.68 -25.52
C VAL A 434 13.79 -12.26 -24.88
N PRO A 435 13.78 -11.38 -23.85
CA PRO A 435 14.99 -10.96 -23.18
C PRO A 435 15.69 -12.16 -22.53
N ILE A 436 17.01 -12.10 -22.46
CA ILE A 436 17.83 -13.17 -21.88
C ILE A 436 17.52 -13.27 -20.39
N VAL A 437 16.72 -14.27 -20.00
CA VAL A 437 16.43 -14.56 -18.60
C VAL A 437 17.65 -15.25 -17.98
N PRO A 438 18.26 -14.70 -16.91
CA PRO A 438 19.38 -15.32 -16.21
C PRO A 438 19.06 -16.77 -15.82
N ARG A 439 20.06 -17.66 -15.81
CA ARG A 439 19.84 -19.08 -15.41
C ARG A 439 19.69 -19.27 -13.90
N THR A 440 19.95 -18.23 -13.13
CA THR A 440 19.76 -18.20 -11.68
C THR A 440 18.77 -17.10 -11.35
N LYS A 441 17.78 -17.40 -10.49
CA LYS A 441 16.82 -16.41 -10.01
C LYS A 441 17.58 -15.20 -9.44
N PRO A 442 17.33 -13.97 -9.92
CA PRO A 442 17.93 -12.78 -9.35
C PRO A 442 17.53 -12.68 -7.87
N CYS A 443 18.51 -12.50 -6.98
CA CYS A 443 18.23 -12.08 -5.61
C CYS A 443 18.18 -10.55 -5.62
N MET A 444 17.24 -9.94 -4.90
CA MET A 444 17.24 -8.47 -4.74
C MET A 444 18.44 -8.07 -3.88
N THR A 445 19.60 -7.89 -4.50
CA THR A 445 20.79 -7.32 -3.87
C THR A 445 20.86 -5.85 -4.25
N PHE A 446 20.50 -4.97 -3.32
CA PHE A 446 20.83 -3.56 -3.45
C PHE A 446 22.31 -3.38 -3.10
N SER A 447 23.14 -3.18 -4.12
CA SER A 447 24.50 -2.69 -3.94
C SER A 447 24.46 -1.18 -3.76
N THR A 448 25.18 -0.67 -2.76
CA THR A 448 25.33 0.75 -2.43
C THR A 448 25.87 1.61 -3.58
N SER A 449 26.36 0.99 -4.65
CA SER A 449 26.86 1.67 -5.86
C SER A 449 25.76 2.32 -6.71
N HIS A 450 24.53 1.81 -6.70
CA HIS A 450 23.43 2.40 -7.49
C HIS A 450 22.91 3.73 -6.91
N LEU A 451 23.03 3.91 -5.58
CA LEU A 451 22.71 5.18 -4.90
C LEU A 451 23.68 6.29 -5.29
N LEU A 452 24.97 5.94 -5.47
CA LEU A 452 26.03 6.89 -5.80
C LEU A 452 25.92 7.44 -7.23
N LEU A 453 25.48 6.62 -8.19
CA LEU A 453 25.26 7.06 -9.57
C LEU A 453 24.11 8.07 -9.68
N SER A 454 22.99 7.84 -8.97
CA SER A 454 21.87 8.80 -8.97
C SER A 454 22.23 10.12 -8.25
N LEU A 455 23.12 10.06 -7.26
CA LEU A 455 23.63 11.23 -6.57
C LEU A 455 24.54 12.06 -7.48
N GLN A 456 25.42 11.44 -8.27
CA GLN A 456 26.34 12.15 -9.16
C GLN A 456 25.64 12.85 -10.33
N ASP A 457 24.61 12.21 -10.92
CA ASP A 457 23.79 12.86 -11.95
C ASP A 457 23.03 14.09 -11.39
N SER A 458 22.75 14.09 -10.09
CA SER A 458 22.06 15.21 -9.42
C SER A 458 22.99 16.38 -9.02
N VAL A 459 24.32 16.18 -8.96
CA VAL A 459 25.28 17.25 -8.61
C VAL A 459 25.93 17.89 -9.85
N SER A 460 25.77 17.32 -11.04
CA SER A 460 26.36 17.89 -12.27
C SER A 460 25.62 19.12 -12.79
N ASP A 461 24.38 19.36 -12.35
CA ASP A 461 23.53 20.48 -12.83
C ASP A 461 23.63 21.77 -12.01
N CYS A 462 24.46 21.84 -10.96
CA CYS A 462 24.56 23.01 -10.09
C CYS A 462 25.93 23.74 -10.10
N ASN A 463 26.80 23.47 -11.06
CA ASN A 463 28.12 24.13 -11.15
C ASN A 463 28.18 25.37 -12.08
N GLY A 464 27.06 26.08 -12.23
CA GLY A 464 27.02 27.39 -12.86
C GLY A 464 26.67 28.48 -11.85
N MET A 465 27.66 29.31 -11.51
CA MET A 465 27.55 30.59 -10.78
C MET A 465 27.78 30.55 -9.25
N ILE A 466 29.04 30.40 -8.85
CA ILE A 466 29.59 31.11 -7.67
C ILE A 466 31.01 31.58 -8.01
N THR A 467 31.15 32.85 -8.42
CA THR A 467 32.42 33.58 -8.39
C THR A 467 32.43 34.38 -7.09
N ILE A 468 33.11 33.89 -6.05
CA ILE A 468 33.37 34.68 -4.84
C ILE A 468 34.83 35.09 -4.87
N SER A 469 35.02 36.41 -4.97
CA SER A 469 36.29 37.12 -4.90
C SER A 469 36.97 36.91 -3.55
N THR A 470 38.24 36.50 -3.60
CA THR A 470 39.18 36.50 -2.48
C THR A 470 39.65 37.92 -2.14
N SER A 471 39.58 38.33 -0.87
CA SER A 471 40.45 39.39 -0.34
C SER A 471 41.10 38.93 0.96
N SER A 472 42.42 38.83 0.92
CA SER A 472 43.37 38.50 1.97
C SER A 472 43.57 39.65 2.96
N SER A 473 43.76 39.32 4.25
CA SER A 473 44.43 40.20 5.20
C SER A 473 45.55 39.43 5.90
N GLU A 474 46.78 39.68 5.47
CA GLU A 474 48.01 39.39 6.21
C GLU A 474 48.18 40.39 7.35
N ASN A 475 48.80 39.97 8.46
CA ASN A 475 49.74 40.78 9.24
C ASN A 475 50.38 39.91 10.34
N ASP A 476 51.62 39.48 10.08
CA ASP A 476 52.62 39.25 11.13
C ASP A 476 53.15 40.62 11.61
N PHE A 477 53.50 40.76 12.89
CA PHE A 477 54.80 41.34 13.33
C PHE A 477 54.93 41.30 14.86
N ILE A 478 56.12 40.86 15.30
CA ILE A 478 56.64 40.78 16.67
C ILE A 478 57.19 42.15 17.13
N GLY A 479 57.10 42.44 18.44
CA GLY A 479 58.12 43.23 19.14
C GLY A 479 57.59 44.24 20.17
N ASP A 480 58.03 44.06 21.42
CA ASP A 480 58.30 45.00 22.53
C ASP A 480 57.98 46.51 22.31
N ASP A 481 57.55 47.31 23.29
CA ASP A 481 58.26 47.55 24.55
C ASP A 481 57.43 48.48 25.48
N LEU A 482 57.64 48.31 26.79
CA LEU A 482 57.72 49.30 27.87
C LEU A 482 56.71 50.47 28.10
N VAL A 483 56.29 50.47 29.38
CA VAL A 483 55.75 51.51 30.32
C VAL A 483 54.23 51.62 30.45
#